data_AF-A0AAD7UU52-F1
#
_entry.id   AF-A0AAD7UU52-F1
#
_cell.length_a   1.000
_cell.length_b   1.000
_cell.length_c   1.000
_cell.angle_alpha   90.00
_cell.angle_beta   90.00
_cell.angle_gamma   90.00
#
_symmetry.space_group_name_H-M   'P 1'
#
loop_
_entity.id
_entity.type
_entity.pdbx_description
1 polymer ?
#
loop_
_entity_poly.entity_id
_entity_poly.type
_entity_poly.pdbx_seq_one_letter_code
_entity_poly.pdbx_strand_id
1 'polypeptide(L)'
;MGAQASKQAVRRLPKEVRRDPAAIHEYPTETPSSLRESAADLLEEFPEQETRDPQLDKNLRELGPVKVEQTMTKMRTSDPMLHIMRERQRIEDEEERRPGTSIDVIFSVLERRKRFAPGDLDKPDTWNELEKSYQLDQPTLKTLYKYYNTMAVLPAHPEDQKKRRHGIWVNDKQEWKAALDKANTRIEEYKKQQQRESTMDTSSSSTPPPSSSSSSTSPKSAREKKLEELFED
;
A
#
# COMPACT_ATOMS: atom_id res chain seq x y z
N MET A 1 42.00 39.12 49.93
CA MET A 1 42.57 40.05 48.92
C MET A 1 43.51 39.24 48.04
N GLY A 2 43.41 39.16 46.73
CA GLY A 2 42.55 39.83 45.77
C GLY A 2 42.62 39.12 44.41
N ALA A 3 41.55 39.28 43.64
CA ALA A 3 41.39 38.76 42.29
C ALA A 3 42.33 39.47 41.29
N GLN A 4 42.75 38.76 40.24
CA GLN A 4 42.94 39.38 38.93
C GLN A 4 42.37 38.49 37.83
N ALA A 5 41.32 39.01 37.19
CA ALA A 5 40.73 38.52 35.96
C ALA A 5 41.56 38.98 34.75
N SER A 6 41.71 38.13 33.74
CA SER A 6 42.33 38.47 32.45
C SER A 6 41.53 37.91 31.27
N LYS A 7 40.53 38.71 30.86
CA LYS A 7 40.03 38.99 29.50
C LYS A 7 40.11 37.90 28.41
N GLN A 8 38.92 37.38 28.10
CA GLN A 8 38.30 37.19 26.79
C GLN A 8 39.14 37.36 25.50
N ALA A 9 39.13 36.31 24.66
CA ALA A 9 39.09 36.44 23.20
C ALA A 9 38.33 35.24 22.58
N VAL A 10 37.01 35.21 22.73
CA VAL A 10 36.15 34.30 21.96
C VAL A 10 36.12 34.81 20.52
N ARG A 11 36.84 34.13 19.62
CA ARG A 11 36.80 34.40 18.18
C ARG A 11 35.37 34.17 17.67
N ARG A 12 34.66 35.25 17.36
CA ARG A 12 33.35 35.18 16.69
C ARG A 12 33.59 34.87 15.21
N LEU A 13 33.12 33.72 14.75
CA LEU A 13 33.01 33.44 13.32
C LEU A 13 31.88 34.30 12.73
N PRO A 14 32.07 34.87 11.52
CA PRO A 14 31.01 35.60 10.84
C PRO A 14 29.86 34.65 10.46
N LYS A 15 28.63 34.99 10.87
CA LYS A 15 27.40 34.20 10.65
C LYS A 15 26.59 34.60 9.41
N GLU A 16 27.06 35.56 8.62
CA GLU A 16 26.32 36.02 7.44
C GLU A 16 27.22 36.01 6.20
N VAL A 17 26.82 35.18 5.24
CA VAL A 17 27.33 35.21 3.87
C VAL A 17 26.78 36.48 3.22
N ARG A 18 27.64 37.47 2.99
CA ARG A 18 27.31 38.57 2.08
C ARG A 18 27.08 37.96 0.69
N ARG A 19 25.81 37.82 0.30
CA ARG A 19 25.45 37.60 -1.09
C ARG A 19 25.45 38.97 -1.75
N ASP A 20 26.53 39.30 -2.45
CA ASP A 20 26.50 40.43 -3.38
C ASP A 20 25.58 40.05 -4.55
N PRO A 21 24.45 40.74 -4.76
CA PRO A 21 23.51 40.43 -5.83
C PRO A 21 24.01 40.81 -7.23
N ALA A 22 25.22 41.39 -7.34
CA ALA A 22 25.85 41.76 -8.60
C ALA A 22 26.82 40.68 -9.16
N ALA A 23 26.99 39.55 -8.45
CA ALA A 23 27.88 38.45 -8.86
C ALA A 23 27.12 37.16 -9.25
N ILE A 24 25.83 37.27 -9.58
CA ILE A 24 25.10 36.19 -10.26
C ILE A 24 25.25 36.43 -11.76
N HIS A 25 26.47 36.25 -12.27
CA HIS A 25 26.63 35.97 -13.69
C HIS A 25 26.10 34.56 -13.94
N GLU A 26 25.24 34.48 -14.94
CA GLU A 26 24.59 33.29 -15.48
C GLU A 26 25.50 32.06 -15.40
N TYR A 27 25.06 31.03 -14.69
CA TYR A 27 25.67 29.71 -14.82
C TYR A 27 25.42 29.24 -16.26
N PRO A 28 26.46 28.91 -17.04
CA PRO A 28 26.24 28.35 -18.37
C PRO A 28 25.51 27.02 -18.19
N THR A 29 24.32 26.92 -18.77
CA THR A 29 23.44 25.74 -18.67
C THR A 29 23.77 24.68 -19.71
N GLU A 30 25.00 24.69 -20.23
CA GLU A 30 25.42 23.78 -21.28
C GLU A 30 26.62 22.95 -20.82
N THR A 31 26.37 21.65 -20.73
CA THR A 31 27.39 20.64 -20.48
C THR A 31 28.20 20.44 -21.77
N PRO A 32 29.52 20.20 -21.71
CA PRO A 32 30.38 20.09 -22.89
C PRO A 32 30.10 18.86 -23.79
N SER A 33 29.10 18.04 -23.46
CA SER A 33 28.74 16.85 -24.23
C SER A 33 27.66 17.07 -25.30
N SER A 34 26.91 18.18 -25.30
CA SER A 34 25.92 18.44 -26.37
C SER A 34 26.50 19.19 -27.58
N LEU A 35 27.74 19.70 -27.49
CA LEU A 35 28.33 20.55 -28.53
C LEU A 35 28.98 19.77 -29.71
N ARG A 36 28.83 18.43 -29.76
CA ARG A 36 29.51 17.60 -30.78
C ARG A 36 28.66 17.21 -31.99
N GLU A 37 27.35 17.44 -31.97
CA GLU A 37 26.46 16.92 -33.04
C GLU A 37 25.74 17.99 -33.86
N SER A 38 25.88 19.28 -33.54
CA SER A 38 25.14 20.37 -34.22
C SER A 38 26.02 21.44 -34.85
N ALA A 39 27.29 21.15 -35.14
CA ALA A 39 28.18 22.10 -35.83
C ALA A 39 28.16 21.98 -37.37
N ALA A 40 27.50 20.96 -37.93
CA ALA A 40 27.47 20.73 -39.38
C ALA A 40 26.23 21.32 -40.09
N ASP A 41 25.13 21.57 -39.37
CA ASP A 41 23.84 21.96 -39.95
C ASP A 41 23.40 23.41 -39.65
N LEU A 42 24.21 24.22 -38.95
CA LEU A 42 23.94 25.65 -38.70
C LEU A 42 24.69 26.55 -39.70
N LEU A 43 24.64 26.20 -40.98
CA LEU A 43 25.04 27.03 -42.12
C LEU A 43 23.82 27.74 -42.75
N GLU A 44 22.81 28.06 -41.95
CA GLU A 44 21.75 29.00 -42.35
C GLU A 44 22.11 30.41 -41.88
N GLU A 45 22.54 31.21 -42.86
CA GLU A 45 22.41 32.67 -42.97
C GLU A 45 21.78 33.39 -41.75
N PHE A 46 22.59 33.68 -40.74
CA PHE A 46 22.31 34.79 -39.84
C PHE A 46 22.91 36.07 -40.45
N PRO A 47 22.13 37.16 -40.62
CA PRO A 47 22.68 38.46 -41.04
C PRO A 47 23.45 39.10 -39.87
N GLU A 48 24.65 38.62 -39.58
CA GLU A 48 25.53 39.10 -38.50
C GLU A 48 26.38 40.31 -38.94
N GLN A 49 25.80 41.31 -39.59
CA GLN A 49 26.58 42.42 -40.16
C GLN A 49 26.50 43.76 -39.41
N GLU A 50 25.64 43.89 -38.39
CA GLU A 50 25.42 45.18 -37.71
C GLU A 50 26.03 45.31 -36.29
N THR A 51 26.57 44.24 -35.68
CA THR A 51 27.06 44.29 -34.28
C THR A 51 28.47 43.76 -34.05
N ARG A 52 29.20 43.35 -35.10
CA ARG A 52 30.60 42.95 -34.96
C ARG A 52 31.54 44.13 -35.08
N ASP A 53 32.33 44.36 -34.03
CA ASP A 53 33.44 45.32 -34.07
C ASP A 53 34.46 44.89 -35.15
N PRO A 54 34.62 45.67 -36.24
CA PRO A 54 35.49 45.31 -37.35
C PRO A 54 36.97 45.31 -36.98
N GLN A 55 37.34 45.99 -35.88
CA GLN A 55 38.71 46.01 -35.39
C GLN A 55 39.02 44.74 -34.59
N LEU A 56 38.05 44.25 -33.81
CA LEU A 56 38.16 42.96 -33.13
C LEU A 56 38.26 41.81 -34.14
N ASP A 57 37.45 41.82 -35.20
CA ASP A 57 37.43 40.73 -36.18
C ASP A 57 38.75 40.64 -36.99
N LYS A 58 39.38 41.79 -37.28
CA LYS A 58 40.73 41.83 -37.88
C LYS A 58 41.78 41.24 -36.95
N ASN A 59 41.76 41.61 -35.67
CA ASN A 59 42.71 41.10 -34.69
C ASN A 59 42.53 39.59 -34.46
N LEU A 60 41.29 39.09 -34.44
CA LEU A 60 41.02 37.65 -34.31
C LEU A 60 41.51 36.86 -35.52
N ARG A 61 41.36 37.41 -36.74
CA ARG A 61 41.92 36.80 -37.95
C ARG A 61 43.44 36.79 -37.98
N GLU A 62 44.08 37.84 -37.45
CA GLU A 62 45.54 37.93 -37.36
C GLU A 62 46.14 36.97 -36.33
N LEU A 63 45.45 36.75 -35.20
CA LEU A 63 45.88 35.81 -34.16
C LEU A 63 45.78 34.33 -34.58
N GLY A 64 44.93 34.01 -35.56
CA GLY A 64 44.72 32.64 -36.04
C GLY A 64 44.04 31.73 -35.00
N PRO A 65 43.87 30.43 -35.31
CA PRO A 65 43.20 29.48 -34.42
C PRO A 65 44.01 29.29 -33.13
N VAL A 66 43.52 29.85 -32.02
CA VAL A 66 44.11 29.69 -30.70
C VAL A 66 43.79 28.30 -30.17
N LYS A 67 44.84 27.49 -29.95
CA LYS A 67 44.70 26.15 -29.37
C LYS A 67 44.46 26.28 -27.87
N VAL A 68 43.21 26.16 -27.45
CA VAL A 68 42.85 26.06 -26.03
C VAL A 68 43.18 24.65 -25.56
N GLU A 69 44.14 24.50 -24.65
CA GLU A 69 44.38 23.19 -24.04
C GLU A 69 43.18 22.79 -23.19
N GLN A 70 42.62 21.61 -23.48
CA GLN A 70 41.57 21.02 -22.68
C GLN A 70 42.18 20.60 -21.33
N THR A 71 42.19 21.53 -20.38
CA THR A 71 42.45 21.19 -18.99
C THR A 71 41.36 20.25 -18.54
N MET A 72 41.70 18.96 -18.41
CA MET A 72 40.80 17.99 -17.80
C MET A 72 40.65 18.37 -16.33
N THR A 73 39.63 19.16 -16.03
CA THR A 73 39.23 19.47 -14.66
C THR A 73 38.84 18.16 -14.00
N LYS A 74 39.73 17.64 -13.15
CA LYS A 74 39.43 16.47 -12.32
C LYS A 74 38.20 16.80 -11.49
N MET A 75 37.13 16.03 -11.67
CA MET A 75 35.93 16.08 -10.84
C MET A 75 36.35 16.09 -9.37
N ARG A 76 35.93 17.10 -8.61
CA ARG A 76 36.24 17.17 -7.18
C ARG A 76 35.56 15.98 -6.50
N THR A 77 36.35 15.14 -5.84
CA THR A 77 35.84 13.99 -5.06
C THR A 77 35.01 14.40 -3.85
N SER A 78 35.03 15.69 -3.50
CA SER A 78 34.28 16.31 -2.40
C SER A 78 32.96 16.95 -2.86
N ASP A 79 32.46 16.65 -4.06
CA ASP A 79 31.15 17.15 -4.48
C ASP A 79 30.04 16.56 -3.58
N PRO A 80 29.26 17.39 -2.87
CA PRO A 80 28.12 16.94 -2.09
C PRO A 80 27.14 16.06 -2.89
N MET A 81 27.03 16.26 -4.20
CA MET A 81 26.19 15.46 -5.09
C MET A 81 26.64 14.00 -5.15
N LEU A 82 27.95 13.74 -5.20
CA LEU A 82 28.51 12.38 -5.18
C LEU A 82 28.23 11.69 -3.84
N HIS A 83 28.22 12.43 -2.74
CA HIS A 83 27.86 11.89 -1.44
C HIS A 83 26.38 11.48 -1.41
N ILE A 84 25.47 12.33 -1.91
CA ILE A 84 24.03 12.02 -2.02
C ILE A 84 23.81 10.78 -2.88
N MET A 85 24.49 10.65 -4.02
CA MET A 85 24.36 9.48 -4.89
C MET A 85 24.81 8.19 -4.19
N ARG A 86 25.94 8.23 -3.45
CA ARG A 86 26.39 7.07 -2.66
C ARG A 86 25.43 6.74 -1.52
N GLU A 87 24.85 7.75 -0.88
CA GLU A 87 23.87 7.55 0.19
C GLU A 87 22.60 6.86 -0.35
N ARG A 88 22.11 7.31 -1.51
CA ARG A 88 20.95 6.69 -2.18
C ARG A 88 21.21 5.24 -2.55
N GLN A 89 22.35 4.99 -3.19
CA GLN A 89 22.74 3.63 -3.54
C GLN A 89 22.88 2.74 -2.31
N ARG A 90 23.42 3.28 -1.21
CA ARG A 90 23.49 2.56 0.06
C ARG A 90 22.10 2.23 0.62
N ILE A 91 21.14 3.15 0.55
CA ILE A 91 19.77 2.92 1.02
C ILE A 91 19.08 1.85 0.16
N GLU A 92 19.21 1.94 -1.16
CA GLU A 92 18.68 0.94 -2.10
C GLU A 92 19.29 -0.44 -1.83
N ASP A 93 20.61 -0.52 -1.67
CA ASP A 93 21.30 -1.77 -1.31
C ASP A 93 20.89 -2.30 0.08
N GLU A 94 20.60 -1.42 1.05
CA GLU A 94 20.11 -1.80 2.38
C GLU A 94 18.65 -2.28 2.33
N GLU A 95 17.83 -1.73 1.43
CA GLU A 95 16.46 -2.19 1.17
C GLU A 95 16.43 -3.53 0.42
N GLU A 96 17.28 -3.72 -0.59
CA GLU A 96 17.41 -4.99 -1.30
C GLU A 96 17.98 -6.12 -0.42
N ARG A 97 18.90 -5.78 0.49
CA ARG A 97 19.46 -6.75 1.45
C ARG A 97 18.48 -7.17 2.52
N ARG A 98 17.48 -6.34 2.84
CA ARG A 98 16.40 -6.75 3.73
C ARG A 98 15.43 -7.58 2.90
N PRO A 99 15.15 -8.85 3.25
CA PRO A 99 14.06 -9.58 2.61
C PRO A 99 12.77 -8.85 2.97
N GLY A 100 12.36 -7.92 2.11
CA GLY A 100 11.10 -7.22 2.22
C GLY A 100 9.99 -8.24 2.16
N THR A 101 9.11 -8.22 3.15
CA THR A 101 7.95 -9.09 3.15
C THR A 101 7.02 -8.63 2.04
N SER A 102 6.65 -9.54 1.15
CA SER A 102 5.83 -9.18 0.00
C SER A 102 4.46 -8.66 0.47
N ILE A 103 3.91 -7.71 -0.29
CA ILE A 103 2.60 -7.12 0.00
C ILE A 103 1.53 -8.22 0.07
N ASP A 104 1.65 -9.24 -0.76
CA ASP A 104 0.74 -10.40 -0.77
C ASP A 104 0.76 -11.18 0.54
N VAL A 105 1.94 -11.34 1.16
CA VAL A 105 2.06 -11.99 2.48
C VAL A 105 1.36 -11.14 3.53
N ILE A 106 1.58 -9.82 3.55
CA ILE A 106 0.92 -8.91 4.50
C ILE A 106 -0.60 -8.94 4.30
N PHE A 107 -1.06 -8.90 3.06
CA PHE A 107 -2.49 -9.00 2.72
C PHE A 107 -3.08 -10.32 3.20
N SER A 108 -2.41 -11.44 2.96
CA SER A 108 -2.87 -12.78 3.36
C SER A 108 -2.96 -12.94 4.89
N VAL A 109 -2.04 -12.32 5.63
CA VAL A 109 -2.05 -12.25 7.10
C VAL A 109 -3.27 -11.48 7.59
N LEU A 110 -3.53 -10.30 7.00
CA LEU A 110 -4.70 -9.48 7.35
C LEU A 110 -6.02 -10.15 6.95
N GLU A 111 -6.08 -10.87 5.83
CA GLU A 111 -7.23 -11.67 5.43
C GLU A 111 -7.51 -12.82 6.41
N ARG A 112 -6.46 -13.51 6.87
CA ARG A 112 -6.62 -14.56 7.88
C ARG A 112 -7.11 -13.99 9.20
N ARG A 113 -6.67 -12.79 9.57
CA ARG A 113 -7.14 -12.11 10.78
C ARG A 113 -8.66 -11.97 10.84
N LYS A 114 -9.30 -11.66 9.71
CA LYS A 114 -10.76 -11.48 9.61
C LYS A 114 -11.55 -12.71 10.08
N ARG A 115 -10.94 -13.89 10.10
CA ARG A 115 -11.57 -15.18 10.38
C ARG A 115 -11.34 -15.70 11.80
N PHE A 116 -10.49 -15.05 12.60
CA PHE A 116 -10.29 -15.46 13.99
C PHE A 116 -11.56 -15.25 14.81
N ALA A 117 -11.74 -16.00 15.89
CA ALA A 117 -12.76 -15.73 16.88
C ALA A 117 -12.24 -14.75 17.96
N PRO A 118 -13.12 -14.10 18.72
CA PRO A 118 -12.73 -13.31 19.88
C PRO A 118 -11.87 -14.14 20.84
N GLY A 119 -10.62 -13.73 21.04
CA GLY A 119 -9.68 -14.37 21.95
C GLY A 119 -8.79 -15.48 21.35
N ASP A 120 -8.92 -15.79 20.06
CA ASP A 120 -7.97 -16.71 19.41
C ASP A 120 -6.54 -16.16 19.39
N LEU A 121 -6.40 -14.83 19.34
CA LEU A 121 -5.11 -14.13 19.41
C LEU A 121 -4.51 -14.10 20.82
N ASP A 122 -5.23 -14.54 21.86
CA ASP A 122 -4.66 -14.64 23.22
C ASP A 122 -3.86 -15.94 23.39
N LYS A 123 -4.09 -16.93 22.52
CA LYS A 123 -3.45 -18.25 22.58
C LYS A 123 -2.02 -18.14 22.03
N PRO A 124 -0.99 -18.64 22.73
CA PRO A 124 0.38 -18.60 22.21
C PRO A 124 0.55 -19.46 20.94
N ASP A 125 -0.20 -20.56 20.85
CA ASP A 125 -0.11 -21.49 19.71
C ASP A 125 -0.53 -20.84 18.39
N THR A 126 -1.49 -19.91 18.42
CA THR A 126 -1.94 -19.24 17.19
C THR A 126 -0.87 -18.30 16.63
N TRP A 127 -0.07 -17.66 17.48
CA TRP A 127 1.08 -16.87 17.06
C TRP A 127 2.18 -17.74 16.45
N ASN A 128 2.45 -18.91 17.04
CA ASN A 128 3.41 -19.86 16.51
C ASN A 128 2.97 -20.40 15.13
N GLU A 129 1.68 -20.64 14.93
CA GLU A 129 1.13 -21.03 13.62
C GLU A 129 1.22 -19.90 12.57
N LEU A 130 0.94 -18.67 12.96
CA LEU A 130 1.03 -17.50 12.09
C LEU A 130 2.47 -17.25 11.62
N GLU A 131 3.43 -17.33 12.55
CA GLU A 131 4.85 -17.20 12.24
C GLU A 131 5.31 -18.25 11.24
N LYS A 132 4.94 -19.52 11.46
CA LYS A 132 5.29 -20.63 10.54
C LYS A 132 4.64 -20.50 9.17
N SER A 133 3.38 -20.06 9.13
CA SER A 133 2.63 -20.00 7.87
C SER A 133 3.02 -18.83 6.97
N TYR A 134 3.42 -17.70 7.56
CA TYR A 134 3.73 -16.48 6.81
C TYR A 134 5.21 -16.08 6.85
N GLN A 135 6.04 -16.82 7.59
CA GLN A 135 7.48 -16.56 7.74
C GLN A 135 7.74 -15.12 8.24
N LEU A 136 6.90 -14.68 9.18
CA LEU A 136 6.95 -13.36 9.80
C LEU A 136 7.19 -13.51 11.30
N ASP A 137 8.16 -12.76 11.80
CA ASP A 137 8.44 -12.69 13.22
C ASP A 137 7.19 -12.29 14.03
N GLN A 138 6.98 -12.97 15.17
CA GLN A 138 5.89 -12.64 16.10
C GLN A 138 5.81 -11.16 16.52
N PRO A 139 6.91 -10.45 16.85
CA PRO A 139 6.83 -9.02 17.17
C PRO A 139 6.22 -8.20 16.03
N THR A 140 6.57 -8.51 14.78
CA THR A 140 6.05 -7.83 13.58
C THR A 140 4.56 -8.12 13.40
N LEU A 141 4.15 -9.38 13.56
CA LEU A 141 2.73 -9.78 13.50
C LEU A 141 1.89 -9.12 14.61
N LYS A 142 2.39 -9.06 15.85
CA LYS A 142 1.72 -8.40 16.97
C LYS A 142 1.57 -6.90 16.72
N THR A 143 2.61 -6.27 16.17
CA THR A 143 2.58 -4.85 15.80
C THR A 143 1.54 -4.60 14.70
N LEU A 144 1.54 -5.42 13.65
CA LEU A 144 0.56 -5.33 12.57
C LEU A 144 -0.87 -5.45 13.11
N TYR A 145 -1.13 -6.41 13.99
CA TYR A 145 -2.47 -6.63 14.53
C TYR A 145 -2.92 -5.57 15.52
N LYS A 146 -1.98 -4.91 16.20
CA LYS A 146 -2.28 -3.81 17.12
C LYS A 146 -2.70 -2.53 16.40
N TYR A 147 -2.03 -2.19 15.29
CA TYR A 147 -2.21 -0.88 14.64
C TYR A 147 -3.17 -0.89 13.46
N TYR A 148 -3.26 -1.99 12.73
CA TYR A 148 -4.24 -2.10 11.65
C TYR A 148 -5.52 -2.70 12.20
N ASN A 149 -6.69 -2.20 11.83
CA ASN A 149 -7.96 -2.86 12.12
C ASN A 149 -8.53 -3.44 10.82
N THR A 150 -9.17 -4.59 10.92
CA THR A 150 -9.78 -5.31 9.78
C THR A 150 -11.19 -5.73 10.17
N MET A 151 -12.11 -5.76 9.19
CA MET A 151 -13.44 -6.31 9.43
C MET A 151 -13.38 -7.76 9.94
N ALA A 152 -14.24 -8.10 10.90
CA ALA A 152 -14.43 -9.46 11.37
C ALA A 152 -15.52 -10.14 10.54
N VAL A 153 -15.31 -11.39 10.15
CA VAL A 153 -16.25 -12.15 9.32
C VAL A 153 -17.06 -13.08 10.20
N LEU A 154 -18.39 -12.89 10.21
CA LEU A 154 -19.32 -13.75 10.93
C LEU A 154 -19.54 -15.10 10.24
N PRO A 155 -20.00 -16.13 10.99
CA PRO A 155 -20.42 -17.39 10.39
C PRO A 155 -21.55 -17.17 9.37
N ALA A 156 -21.53 -17.96 8.29
CA ALA A 156 -22.56 -17.90 7.26
C ALA A 156 -23.90 -18.39 7.82
N HIS A 157 -24.99 -17.72 7.47
CA HIS A 157 -26.32 -18.17 7.83
C HIS A 157 -26.71 -19.41 6.99
N PRO A 158 -27.27 -20.47 7.59
CA PRO A 158 -27.62 -21.71 6.91
C PRO A 158 -28.68 -21.56 5.81
N GLU A 159 -29.50 -20.51 5.87
CA GLU A 159 -30.49 -20.18 4.84
C GLU A 159 -29.85 -19.68 3.53
N ASP A 160 -28.66 -19.07 3.60
CA ASP A 160 -28.00 -18.52 2.43
C ASP A 160 -27.43 -19.64 1.56
N GLN A 161 -28.11 -19.93 0.44
CA GLN A 161 -27.63 -20.91 -0.56
C GLN A 161 -26.21 -20.60 -1.06
N LYS A 162 -25.85 -19.31 -1.12
CA LYS A 162 -24.52 -18.83 -1.54
C LYS A 162 -23.49 -18.80 -0.40
N LYS A 163 -23.85 -19.22 0.82
CA LYS A 163 -23.01 -19.20 2.03
C LYS A 163 -22.29 -17.86 2.24
N ARG A 164 -23.01 -16.76 1.99
CA ARG A 164 -22.46 -15.41 2.16
C ARG A 164 -22.16 -15.19 3.63
N ARG A 165 -21.04 -14.53 3.91
CA ARG A 165 -20.62 -14.19 5.26
C ARG A 165 -20.70 -12.68 5.43
N HIS A 166 -21.28 -12.23 6.53
CA HIS A 166 -21.35 -10.81 6.85
C HIS A 166 -20.05 -10.37 7.52
N GLY A 167 -19.45 -9.30 7.00
CA GLY A 167 -18.36 -8.59 7.65
C GLY A 167 -18.92 -7.53 8.61
N ILE A 168 -18.38 -7.45 9.82
CA ILE A 168 -18.68 -6.39 10.78
C ILE A 168 -17.39 -5.67 11.12
N TRP A 169 -17.45 -4.34 11.13
CA TRP A 169 -16.38 -3.53 11.69
C TRP A 169 -16.56 -3.43 13.19
N VAL A 170 -15.54 -3.86 13.93
CA VAL A 170 -15.60 -3.90 15.39
C VAL A 170 -14.42 -3.14 15.97
N ASN A 171 -14.68 -2.35 17.01
CA ASN A 171 -13.64 -1.62 17.71
C ASN A 171 -13.20 -2.37 18.97
N ASP A 172 -14.15 -3.02 19.67
CA ASP A 172 -13.90 -3.71 20.94
C ASP A 172 -14.13 -5.22 20.89
N LYS A 173 -13.33 -5.95 21.68
CA LYS A 173 -13.45 -7.42 21.82
C LYS A 173 -14.83 -7.85 22.34
N GLN A 174 -15.46 -7.01 23.18
CA GLN A 174 -16.79 -7.30 23.75
C GLN A 174 -17.89 -7.18 22.70
N GLU A 175 -17.85 -6.13 21.88
CA GLU A 175 -18.77 -5.95 20.75
C GLU A 175 -18.65 -7.12 19.77
N TRP A 176 -17.42 -7.58 19.53
CA TRP A 176 -17.17 -8.70 18.64
C TRP A 176 -17.80 -9.99 19.19
N LYS A 177 -17.59 -10.26 20.47
CA LYS A 177 -18.19 -11.41 21.15
C LYS A 177 -19.72 -11.35 21.10
N ALA A 178 -20.31 -10.21 21.43
CA ALA A 178 -21.75 -10.03 21.37
C ALA A 178 -22.33 -10.22 19.96
N ALA A 179 -21.64 -9.73 18.92
CA ALA A 179 -22.04 -9.92 17.53
C ALA A 179 -21.93 -11.39 17.10
N LEU A 180 -20.88 -12.08 17.52
CA LEU A 180 -20.69 -13.50 17.24
C LEU A 180 -21.74 -14.37 17.95
N ASP A 181 -22.03 -14.07 19.22
CA ASP A 181 -23.06 -14.76 20.00
C ASP A 181 -24.44 -14.59 19.35
N LYS A 182 -24.81 -13.36 18.96
CA LYS A 182 -26.07 -13.08 18.23
C LYS A 182 -26.17 -13.84 16.90
N ALA A 183 -25.05 -13.96 16.17
CA ALA A 183 -25.02 -14.71 14.92
C ALA A 183 -25.21 -16.21 15.18
N ASN A 184 -24.55 -16.75 16.20
CA ASN A 184 -24.67 -18.15 16.58
C ASN A 184 -26.08 -18.50 17.08
N THR A 185 -26.69 -17.67 17.92
CA THR A 185 -28.06 -17.91 18.40
C THR A 185 -29.06 -17.95 17.25
N ARG A 186 -28.93 -17.04 16.28
CA ARG A 186 -29.77 -17.03 15.07
C ARG A 186 -29.60 -18.31 14.24
N ILE A 187 -28.36 -18.79 14.09
CA ILE A 187 -28.06 -20.04 13.38
C ILE A 187 -28.67 -21.25 14.12
N GLU A 188 -28.59 -21.27 15.45
CA GLU A 188 -29.17 -22.34 16.27
C GLU A 188 -30.70 -22.35 16.23
N GLU A 189 -31.34 -21.18 16.32
CA GLU A 189 -32.79 -21.03 16.20
C GLU A 189 -33.29 -21.55 14.85
N TYR A 190 -32.60 -21.18 13.77
CA TYR A 190 -32.91 -21.67 12.43
C TYR A 190 -32.80 -23.19 12.33
N LYS A 191 -31.72 -23.78 12.87
CA LYS A 191 -31.54 -25.24 12.91
C LYS A 191 -32.65 -25.92 13.70
N LYS A 192 -33.07 -25.34 14.84
CA LYS A 192 -34.18 -25.87 15.66
C LYS A 192 -35.52 -25.77 14.92
N GLN A 193 -35.77 -24.69 14.17
CA GLN A 193 -36.97 -24.55 13.35
C GLN A 193 -37.03 -25.61 12.25
N GLN A 194 -35.93 -25.81 11.50
CA GLN A 194 -35.88 -26.87 10.49
C GLN A 194 -36.11 -28.26 11.08
N GLN A 195 -35.54 -28.55 12.26
CA GLN A 195 -35.79 -29.83 12.95
C GLN A 195 -37.28 -29.98 13.30
N ARG A 196 -37.92 -28.94 13.84
CA ARG A 196 -39.37 -28.97 14.16
C ARG A 196 -40.23 -29.21 12.93
N GLU A 197 -39.98 -28.49 11.84
CA GLU A 197 -40.69 -28.66 10.57
C GLU A 197 -40.54 -30.10 10.05
N SER A 198 -39.30 -30.64 10.05
CA SER A 198 -39.05 -32.01 9.59
C SER A 198 -39.79 -33.09 10.40
N THR A 199 -39.97 -32.89 11.71
CA THR A 199 -40.68 -33.82 12.59
C THR A 199 -42.21 -33.72 12.49
N MET A 200 -42.75 -32.55 12.12
CA MET A 200 -44.20 -32.38 11.96
C MET A 200 -44.70 -33.04 10.67
N ASP A 201 -43.94 -32.97 9.58
CA ASP A 201 -44.27 -33.61 8.31
C ASP A 201 -44.25 -35.15 8.40
N THR A 202 -43.47 -35.74 9.31
CA THR A 202 -43.45 -37.20 9.50
C THR A 202 -44.60 -37.72 10.37
N SER A 203 -45.16 -36.88 11.25
CA SER A 203 -46.26 -37.25 12.16
C SER A 203 -47.67 -37.13 11.56
N SER A 204 -47.82 -36.47 10.40
CA SER A 204 -49.11 -36.30 9.70
C SER A 204 -49.37 -37.34 8.60
N SER A 205 -48.46 -38.29 8.37
CA SER A 205 -48.56 -39.33 7.33
C SER A 205 -48.89 -40.75 7.86
N SER A 206 -49.56 -40.86 9.02
CA SER A 206 -50.09 -42.15 9.49
C SER A 206 -51.61 -42.17 9.47
N THR A 207 -52.18 -42.20 8.27
CA THR A 207 -53.58 -42.62 8.05
C THR A 207 -53.54 -43.92 7.24
N PRO A 208 -54.11 -45.05 7.72
CA PRO A 208 -54.14 -46.28 6.94
C PRO A 208 -55.06 -46.09 5.73
N PRO A 209 -54.76 -46.70 4.57
CA PRO A 209 -55.50 -46.44 3.34
C PRO A 209 -56.89 -47.09 3.41
N PRO A 210 -57.99 -46.39 3.09
CA PRO A 210 -59.19 -47.06 2.63
C PRO A 210 -58.97 -47.49 1.17
N SER A 211 -59.39 -48.71 0.88
CA SER A 211 -59.44 -49.30 -0.44
C SER A 211 -60.24 -48.45 -1.44
N SER A 212 -59.75 -48.48 -2.69
CA SER A 212 -60.50 -48.40 -3.97
C SER A 212 -60.40 -47.12 -4.84
N SER A 213 -60.17 -47.40 -6.12
CA SER A 213 -60.44 -46.62 -7.35
C SER A 213 -59.55 -45.44 -7.74
N SER A 214 -58.68 -45.73 -8.72
CA SER A 214 -58.37 -44.93 -9.93
C SER A 214 -58.69 -43.42 -9.95
N SER A 215 -57.67 -42.58 -9.99
CA SER A 215 -57.38 -41.70 -11.15
C SER A 215 -56.03 -41.01 -10.98
N SER A 216 -55.31 -40.88 -12.08
CA SER A 216 -53.98 -40.31 -12.17
C SER A 216 -54.00 -38.79 -12.00
N THR A 217 -53.51 -38.31 -10.86
CA THR A 217 -52.99 -36.94 -10.74
C THR A 217 -51.78 -36.98 -9.82
N SER A 218 -50.64 -36.55 -10.34
CA SER A 218 -49.38 -36.43 -9.60
C SER A 218 -49.55 -35.63 -8.31
N PRO A 219 -48.84 -35.96 -7.22
CA PRO A 219 -48.96 -35.24 -5.97
C PRO A 219 -48.43 -33.81 -6.14
N LYS A 220 -49.34 -32.82 -6.17
CA LYS A 220 -49.01 -31.39 -6.15
C LYS A 220 -48.17 -31.07 -4.92
N SER A 221 -47.09 -30.30 -5.10
CA SER A 221 -46.20 -29.93 -4.01
C SER A 221 -46.93 -29.05 -2.99
N ALA A 222 -46.51 -29.08 -1.72
CA ALA A 222 -47.12 -28.28 -0.65
C ALA A 222 -47.18 -26.77 -0.99
N ARG A 223 -46.27 -26.28 -1.83
CA ARG A 223 -46.25 -24.91 -2.33
C ARG A 223 -47.37 -24.61 -3.33
N GLU A 224 -47.73 -25.57 -4.18
CA GLU A 224 -48.80 -25.39 -5.17
C GLU A 224 -50.18 -25.36 -4.51
N LYS A 225 -50.42 -26.20 -3.50
CA LYS A 225 -51.67 -26.19 -2.73
C LYS A 225 -51.90 -24.85 -2.02
N LYS A 226 -50.83 -24.29 -1.45
CA LYS A 226 -50.87 -23.00 -0.75
C LYS A 226 -51.06 -21.80 -1.69
N LEU A 227 -50.73 -21.96 -2.96
CA LEU A 227 -50.97 -20.95 -3.99
C LEU A 227 -52.41 -21.04 -4.51
N GLU A 228 -52.97 -22.24 -4.71
CA GLU A 228 -54.39 -22.39 -5.07
C GLU A 228 -55.32 -21.80 -4.00
N GLU A 229 -55.05 -22.05 -2.72
CA GLU A 229 -55.86 -21.54 -1.60
C GLU A 229 -55.84 -20.00 -1.45
N LEU A 230 -54.88 -19.31 -2.08
CA LEU A 230 -54.80 -17.85 -2.08
C LEU A 230 -55.56 -17.18 -3.24
N PHE A 231 -56.01 -17.94 -4.23
CA PHE A 231 -56.65 -17.41 -5.44
C PHE A 231 -58.04 -18.01 -5.74
N GLU A 232 -58.55 -18.89 -4.88
CA GLU A 232 -59.96 -19.33 -4.90
C GLU A 232 -60.76 -18.55 -3.83
N ASP A 233 -61.55 -17.57 -4.27
CA ASP A 233 -62.57 -16.86 -3.48
C ASP A 233 -63.88 -17.68 -3.41
#